data_AF-A0A3E0N2Z8-F1
#
_entry.id   AF-A0A3E0N2Z8-F1
#
_cell.length_a   1.000
_cell.length_b   1.000
_cell.length_c   1.000
_cell.angle_alpha   90.00
_cell.angle_beta   90.00
_cell.angle_gamma   90.00
#
_symmetry.space_group_name_H-M   'P 1'
#
loop_
_entity.id
_entity.type
_entity.pdbx_description
1 polymer ?
#
loop_
_entity_poly.entity_id
_entity_poly.type
_entity_poly.pdbx_seq_one_letter_code
_entity_poly.pdbx_strand_id
1 'polypeptide(L)'
;MELTRDALKSLDENKPDEALETLAKITGKLELLVARNPDLGLLPMGVSTKIHDIFAEIDTIEAVIQAAQSALDDGDVQIARRHLENLASEVVISTTQLPLATYPAAIKEVAPLIDAGKIDEAKQQLQTALNLLVVTDAIYPLPDLRAQKMIEEAQDLSENAKRTDEENERLEELLKEVRSQVEFGRKLGYFSKDKAESLLDEIADIQEKTGDGESGKGFFDKLKGLFDW
;
A
#
# COMPACT_ATOMS: atom_id res chain seq x y z
N MET A 1 11.31 0.92 19.60
CA MET A 1 11.47 2.28 19.06
C MET A 1 11.53 3.32 20.15
N GLU A 2 10.50 3.45 20.99
CA GLU A 2 10.45 4.43 22.08
C GLU A 2 11.69 4.38 22.98
N LEU A 3 12.02 3.19 23.52
CA LEU A 3 13.23 3.02 24.35
C LEU A 3 14.54 3.47 23.68
N THR A 4 14.69 3.29 22.37
CA THR A 4 15.91 3.74 21.66
C THR A 4 15.96 5.26 21.58
N ARG A 5 14.80 5.92 21.42
CA ARG A 5 14.70 7.39 21.51
C ARG A 5 14.90 7.87 22.94
N ASP A 6 14.43 7.14 23.94
CA ASP A 6 14.65 7.46 25.35
C ASP A 6 16.14 7.39 25.70
N ALA A 7 16.84 6.35 25.26
CA ALA A 7 18.29 6.25 25.45
C ALA A 7 19.04 7.43 24.79
N LEU A 8 18.64 7.81 23.56
CA LEU A 8 19.20 8.98 22.88
C LEU A 8 18.93 10.27 23.67
N LYS A 9 17.70 10.45 24.17
CA LYS A 9 17.31 11.59 25.00
C LYS A 9 18.10 11.63 26.31
N SER A 10 18.32 10.51 26.98
CA SER A 10 19.15 10.45 28.18
C SER A 10 20.60 10.89 27.89
N LEU A 11 21.16 10.50 26.74
CA LEU A 11 22.48 11.01 26.32
C LEU A 11 22.46 12.51 26.02
N ASP A 12 21.38 13.05 25.45
CA ASP A 12 21.20 14.50 25.25
C ASP A 12 21.10 15.28 26.56
N GLU A 13 20.48 14.69 27.57
CA GLU A 13 20.37 15.24 28.92
C GLU A 13 21.62 15.00 29.79
N ASN A 14 22.70 14.45 29.20
CA ASN A 14 23.95 14.12 29.87
C ASN A 14 23.78 13.11 31.02
N LYS A 15 22.94 12.08 30.80
CA LYS A 15 22.63 10.99 31.74
C LYS A 15 23.05 9.63 31.16
N PRO A 16 24.36 9.34 31.09
CA PRO A 16 24.88 8.11 30.48
C PRO A 16 24.43 6.84 31.21
N ASP A 17 24.30 6.86 32.54
CA ASP A 17 23.85 5.70 33.32
C ASP A 17 22.40 5.31 32.99
N GLU A 18 21.50 6.30 32.85
CA GLU A 18 20.11 6.08 32.44
C GLU A 18 20.03 5.54 31.00
N ALA A 19 20.92 6.02 30.12
CA ALA A 19 21.02 5.51 28.76
C ALA A 19 21.46 4.04 28.74
N LEU A 20 22.48 3.67 29.52
CA LEU A 20 22.97 2.29 29.65
C LEU A 20 21.88 1.35 30.21
N GLU A 21 21.14 1.77 31.23
CA GLU A 21 20.01 0.98 31.76
C GLU A 21 18.95 0.75 30.68
N THR A 22 18.65 1.79 29.89
CA THR A 22 17.68 1.70 28.79
C THR A 22 18.19 0.78 27.68
N LEU A 23 19.47 0.86 27.32
CA LEU A 23 20.10 -0.03 26.33
C LEU A 23 20.12 -1.49 26.78
N ALA A 24 20.34 -1.76 28.06
CA ALA A 24 20.25 -3.11 28.63
C ALA A 24 18.83 -3.67 28.48
N LYS A 25 17.80 -2.86 28.78
CA LYS A 25 16.39 -3.25 28.57
C LYS A 25 16.07 -3.53 27.10
N ILE A 26 16.55 -2.69 26.18
CA ILE A 26 16.37 -2.90 24.74
C ILE A 26 17.03 -4.21 24.31
N THR A 27 18.30 -4.39 24.65
CA THR A 27 19.08 -5.57 24.26
C THR A 27 18.42 -6.85 24.76
N GLY A 28 18.02 -6.90 26.04
CA GLY A 28 17.33 -8.08 26.59
C GLY A 28 16.03 -8.42 25.86
N LYS A 29 15.24 -7.41 25.46
CA LYS A 29 14.01 -7.62 24.67
C LYS A 29 14.33 -8.15 23.26
N LEU A 30 15.33 -7.57 22.59
CA LEU A 30 15.71 -7.97 21.24
C LEU A 30 16.28 -9.39 21.20
N GLU A 31 17.16 -9.76 22.15
CA GLU A 31 17.69 -11.12 22.25
C GLU A 31 16.58 -12.15 22.46
N LEU A 32 15.62 -11.86 23.33
CA LEU A 32 14.48 -12.74 23.55
C LEU A 32 13.62 -12.89 22.28
N LEU A 33 13.42 -11.81 21.53
CA LEU A 33 12.66 -11.83 20.29
C LEU A 33 13.36 -12.67 19.21
N VAL A 34 14.66 -12.46 19.01
CA VAL A 34 15.49 -13.23 18.07
C VAL A 34 15.52 -14.70 18.46
N ALA A 35 15.72 -15.01 19.75
CA ALA A 35 15.76 -16.39 20.22
C ALA A 35 14.43 -17.14 20.04
N ARG A 36 13.29 -16.45 20.19
CA ARG A 36 11.96 -17.04 20.01
C ARG A 36 11.53 -17.14 18.54
N ASN A 37 12.11 -16.34 17.66
CA ASN A 37 11.72 -16.23 16.26
C ASN A 37 12.98 -16.15 15.38
N PRO A 38 13.81 -17.21 15.30
CA PRO A 38 15.11 -17.16 14.64
C PRO A 38 15.03 -16.88 13.14
N ASP A 39 13.94 -17.25 12.49
CA ASP A 39 13.71 -17.04 11.05
C ASP A 39 13.04 -15.69 10.74
N LEU A 40 12.65 -14.93 11.78
CA LEU A 40 11.98 -13.65 11.60
C LEU A 40 13.03 -12.58 11.24
N GLY A 41 13.15 -12.26 9.95
CA GLY A 41 14.09 -11.24 9.47
C GLY A 41 13.68 -9.82 9.83
N LEU A 42 12.39 -9.51 9.74
CA LEU A 42 11.82 -8.19 9.98
C LEU A 42 10.66 -8.28 10.96
N LEU A 43 10.63 -7.39 11.95
CA LEU A 43 9.57 -7.28 12.94
C LEU A 43 8.70 -6.05 12.66
N PRO A 44 7.40 -6.21 12.34
CA PRO A 44 6.49 -5.08 12.18
C PRO A 44 6.35 -4.28 13.49
N MET A 45 6.59 -2.97 13.44
CA MET A 45 6.56 -2.07 14.60
C MET A 45 5.41 -1.06 14.56
N GLY A 46 4.92 -0.76 13.36
CA GLY A 46 3.83 0.20 13.18
C GLY A 46 3.32 0.18 11.74
N VAL A 47 2.08 0.60 11.58
CA VAL A 47 1.39 0.69 10.29
C VAL A 47 0.83 2.10 10.13
N SER A 48 0.95 2.66 8.94
CA SER A 48 0.28 3.90 8.56
C SER A 48 -0.41 3.72 7.21
N THR A 49 -1.57 4.34 7.06
CA THR A 49 -2.34 4.30 5.82
C THR A 49 -2.35 5.68 5.19
N LYS A 50 -2.10 5.74 3.88
CA LYS A 50 -2.26 6.94 3.07
C LYS A 50 -3.17 6.64 1.90
N ILE A 51 -4.09 7.56 1.62
CA ILE A 51 -5.01 7.45 0.49
C ILE A 51 -4.60 8.51 -0.52
N HIS A 52 -4.31 8.06 -1.73
CA HIS A 52 -4.14 8.89 -2.90
C HIS A 52 -5.38 8.68 -3.76
N ASP A 53 -6.13 9.75 -4.04
CA ASP A 53 -7.33 9.63 -4.86
C ASP A 53 -7.42 10.80 -5.83
N ILE A 54 -7.37 10.46 -7.11
CA ILE A 54 -7.50 11.41 -8.21
C ILE A 54 -8.97 11.48 -8.65
N PHE A 55 -9.55 12.67 -8.55
CA PHE A 55 -10.87 12.99 -9.08
C PHE A 55 -10.69 13.71 -10.40
N ALA A 56 -10.54 12.94 -11.48
CA ALA A 56 -10.35 13.46 -12.82
C ALA A 56 -11.04 12.57 -13.86
N GLU A 57 -11.39 13.16 -15.00
CA GLU A 57 -11.87 12.43 -16.16
C GLU A 57 -10.72 11.66 -16.84
N ILE A 58 -11.04 10.56 -17.53
CA ILE A 58 -10.07 9.73 -18.25
C ILE A 58 -9.24 10.58 -19.25
N ASP A 59 -9.88 11.48 -19.99
CA ASP A 59 -9.22 12.37 -20.95
C ASP A 59 -8.18 13.28 -20.26
N THR A 60 -8.45 13.70 -19.01
CA THR A 60 -7.51 14.51 -18.24
C THR A 60 -6.29 13.68 -17.83
N ILE A 61 -6.50 12.42 -17.42
CA ILE A 61 -5.41 11.50 -17.11
C ILE A 61 -4.54 11.27 -18.33
N GLU A 62 -5.14 11.02 -19.49
CA GLU A 62 -4.41 10.84 -20.75
C GLU A 62 -3.57 12.05 -21.12
N ALA A 63 -4.13 13.27 -21.00
CA ALA A 63 -3.41 14.50 -21.28
C ALA A 63 -2.17 14.67 -20.37
N VAL A 64 -2.28 14.34 -19.08
CA VAL A 64 -1.15 14.40 -18.14
C VAL A 64 -0.08 13.34 -18.48
N ILE A 65 -0.50 12.12 -18.86
CA ILE A 65 0.43 11.07 -19.30
C ILE A 65 1.20 11.52 -20.56
N GLN A 66 0.50 12.09 -21.54
CA GLN A 66 1.13 12.60 -22.77
C GLN A 66 2.11 13.73 -22.48
N ALA A 67 1.76 14.65 -21.57
CA ALA A 67 2.66 15.72 -21.13
C ALA A 67 3.92 15.16 -20.45
N ALA A 68 3.76 14.14 -19.60
CA ALA A 68 4.89 13.46 -18.97
C ALA A 68 5.79 12.75 -20.00
N GLN A 69 5.20 12.09 -21.00
CA GLN A 69 5.92 11.44 -22.09
C GLN A 69 6.73 12.45 -22.92
N SER A 70 6.10 13.55 -23.36
CA SER A 70 6.80 14.61 -24.10
C SER A 70 7.98 15.17 -23.31
N ALA A 71 7.80 15.41 -22.01
CA ALA A 71 8.88 15.88 -21.14
C ALA A 71 10.02 14.86 -21.04
N LEU A 72 9.73 13.55 -21.03
CA LEU A 72 10.78 12.52 -21.05
C LEU A 72 11.51 12.46 -22.39
N ASP A 73 10.80 12.60 -23.51
CA ASP A 73 11.38 12.62 -24.86
C ASP A 73 12.37 13.80 -25.02
N ASP A 74 12.07 14.93 -24.38
CA ASP A 74 12.94 16.11 -24.34
C ASP A 74 14.07 16.02 -23.30
N GLY A 75 14.10 14.96 -22.49
CA GLY A 75 15.09 14.76 -21.42
C GLY A 75 14.80 15.51 -20.10
N ASP A 76 13.64 16.14 -19.99
CA ASP A 76 13.19 16.91 -18.82
C ASP A 76 12.60 16.02 -17.72
N VAL A 77 13.44 15.14 -17.16
CA VAL A 77 13.06 14.14 -16.14
C VAL A 77 12.31 14.76 -14.94
N GLN A 78 12.71 15.94 -14.49
CA GLN A 78 12.06 16.60 -13.34
C GLN A 78 10.69 17.19 -13.67
N ILE A 79 10.41 17.52 -14.93
CA ILE A 79 9.07 17.96 -15.36
C ILE A 79 8.15 16.74 -15.43
N ALA A 80 8.59 15.67 -16.10
CA ALA A 80 7.85 14.42 -16.17
C ALA A 80 7.49 13.87 -14.78
N ARG A 81 8.45 13.86 -13.85
CA ARG A 81 8.21 13.41 -12.46
C ARG A 81 7.06 14.17 -11.79
N ARG A 82 6.96 15.49 -11.98
CA ARG A 82 5.90 16.32 -11.39
C ARG A 82 4.53 16.07 -12.02
N HIS A 83 4.48 15.73 -13.31
CA HIS A 83 3.23 15.32 -13.95
C HIS A 83 2.72 14.00 -13.39
N LEU A 84 3.61 13.01 -13.22
CA LEU A 84 3.25 11.68 -12.74
C LEU A 84 2.94 11.63 -11.23
N GLU A 85 3.49 12.57 -10.44
CA GLU A 85 3.39 12.59 -8.96
C GLU A 85 1.94 12.48 -8.44
N ASN A 86 0.96 12.99 -9.18
CA ASN A 86 -0.45 12.99 -8.77
C ASN A 86 -1.32 11.98 -9.54
N LEU A 87 -0.76 11.21 -10.48
CA LEU A 87 -1.49 10.19 -11.22
C LEU A 87 -1.58 8.88 -10.42
N ALA A 88 -2.25 8.95 -9.27
CA ALA A 88 -2.43 7.82 -8.37
C ALA A 88 -3.86 7.78 -7.82
N SER A 89 -4.44 6.58 -7.77
CA SER A 89 -5.72 6.28 -7.13
C SER A 89 -5.59 4.96 -6.38
N GLU A 90 -5.12 5.03 -5.13
CA GLU A 90 -4.66 3.89 -4.36
C GLU A 90 -4.69 4.15 -2.85
N VAL A 91 -4.80 3.05 -2.10
CA VAL A 91 -4.51 3.00 -0.68
C VAL A 91 -3.11 2.42 -0.51
N VAL A 92 -2.23 3.17 0.15
CA VAL A 92 -0.88 2.74 0.51
C VAL A 92 -0.85 2.41 1.99
N ILE A 93 -0.58 1.15 2.31
CA ILE A 93 -0.36 0.69 3.68
C ILE A 93 1.14 0.50 3.89
N SER A 94 1.74 1.45 4.60
CA SER A 94 3.16 1.42 4.94
C SER A 94 3.36 0.74 6.29
N THR A 95 4.16 -0.33 6.31
CA THR A 95 4.57 -1.00 7.54
C THR A 95 6.02 -0.64 7.85
N THR A 96 6.24 0.01 8.99
CA THR A 96 7.60 0.22 9.53
C THR A 96 8.05 -1.03 10.24
N GLN A 97 9.19 -1.56 9.85
CA GLN A 97 9.74 -2.82 10.30
C GLN A 97 11.14 -2.64 10.89
N LEU A 98 11.41 -3.40 11.95
CA LEU A 98 12.71 -3.44 12.61
C LEU A 98 13.49 -4.66 12.08
N PRO A 99 14.67 -4.48 11.45
CA PRO A 99 15.46 -5.59 10.96
C PRO A 99 16.17 -6.29 12.12
N LEU A 100 15.78 -7.53 12.40
CA LEU A 100 16.30 -8.30 13.53
C LEU A 100 17.72 -8.81 13.30
N ALA A 101 18.20 -8.83 12.05
CA ALA A 101 19.58 -9.19 11.73
C ALA A 101 20.60 -8.10 12.09
N THR A 102 20.24 -6.82 11.96
CA THR A 102 21.18 -5.70 12.05
C THR A 102 20.91 -4.77 13.23
N TYR A 103 19.63 -4.52 13.56
CA TYR A 103 19.27 -3.58 14.62
C TYR A 103 19.79 -4.02 16.00
N PRO A 104 19.69 -5.29 16.44
CA PRO A 104 20.24 -5.70 17.74
C PRO A 104 21.74 -5.52 17.85
N ALA A 105 22.49 -5.80 16.76
CA ALA A 105 23.93 -5.58 16.73
C ALA A 105 24.26 -4.09 16.86
N ALA A 106 23.58 -3.23 16.10
CA ALA A 106 23.78 -1.78 16.17
C ALA A 106 23.50 -1.20 17.57
N ILE A 107 22.51 -1.71 18.29
CA ILE A 107 22.22 -1.29 19.68
C ILE A 107 23.35 -1.72 20.64
N LYS A 108 23.89 -2.94 20.49
CA LYS A 108 24.96 -3.46 21.36
C LYS A 108 26.26 -2.65 21.22
N GLU A 109 26.52 -2.11 20.04
CA GLU A 109 27.73 -1.29 19.77
C GLU A 109 27.72 0.08 20.48
N VAL A 110 26.57 0.52 20.99
CA VAL A 110 26.44 1.84 21.65
C VAL A 110 27.04 1.84 23.06
N ALA A 111 26.84 0.76 23.83
CA ALA A 111 27.27 0.71 25.23
C ALA A 111 28.79 0.92 25.41
N PRO A 112 29.67 0.27 24.62
CA PRO A 112 31.11 0.52 24.70
C PRO A 112 31.52 1.98 24.41
N LEU A 113 30.77 2.69 23.56
CA LEU A 113 31.03 4.10 23.28
C LEU A 113 30.71 4.98 24.50
N ILE A 114 29.61 4.67 25.20
CA ILE A 114 29.23 5.37 26.43
C ILE A 114 30.28 5.12 27.53
N ASP A 115 30.70 3.86 27.72
CA ASP A 115 31.73 3.50 28.71
C ASP A 115 33.08 4.19 28.44
N ALA A 116 33.41 4.40 27.16
CA ALA A 116 34.60 5.13 26.74
C ALA A 116 34.46 6.67 26.84
N GLY A 117 33.32 7.18 27.29
CA GLY A 117 33.02 8.62 27.35
C GLY A 117 32.78 9.29 25.99
N LYS A 118 32.64 8.50 24.91
CA LYS A 118 32.42 8.97 23.53
C LYS A 118 30.93 9.22 23.28
N ILE A 119 30.36 10.16 24.03
CA ILE A 119 28.90 10.40 24.05
C ILE A 119 28.36 10.82 22.68
N ASP A 120 29.07 11.67 21.94
CA ASP A 120 28.64 12.11 20.61
C ASP A 120 28.64 10.96 19.59
N GLU A 121 29.65 10.08 19.64
CA GLU A 121 29.70 8.86 18.81
C GLU A 121 28.54 7.92 19.17
N ALA A 122 28.23 7.76 20.47
CA ALA A 122 27.12 6.94 20.93
C ALA A 122 25.76 7.45 20.42
N LYS A 123 25.54 8.77 20.44
CA LYS A 123 24.33 9.41 19.88
C LYS A 123 24.22 9.18 18.38
N GLN A 124 25.30 9.35 17.64
CA GLN A 124 25.33 9.11 16.20
C GLN A 124 25.03 7.63 15.87
N GLN A 125 25.55 6.70 16.67
CA GLN A 125 25.28 5.28 16.50
C GLN A 125 23.81 4.94 16.78
N LEU A 126 23.19 5.52 17.82
CA LEU A 126 21.76 5.36 18.07
C LEU A 126 20.89 5.94 16.96
N GLN A 127 21.24 7.11 16.42
CA GLN A 127 20.55 7.69 15.26
C GLN A 127 20.70 6.79 14.03
N THR A 128 21.89 6.23 13.82
CA THR A 128 22.13 5.25 12.74
C THR A 128 21.24 4.02 12.92
N ALA A 129 21.15 3.47 14.13
CA ALA A 129 20.26 2.35 14.43
C ALA A 129 18.78 2.69 14.15
N LEU A 130 18.32 3.88 14.53
CA LEU A 130 16.96 4.36 14.25
C LEU A 130 16.69 4.51 12.73
N ASN A 131 17.72 4.77 11.93
CA ASN A 131 17.61 4.88 10.47
C ASN A 131 17.70 3.52 9.75
N LEU A 132 18.00 2.42 10.45
CA LEU A 132 17.98 1.07 9.88
C LEU A 132 16.56 0.53 9.66
N LEU A 133 15.52 1.24 10.12
CA LEU A 133 14.16 0.79 9.94
C LEU A 133 13.81 0.65 8.46
N VAL A 134 13.14 -0.44 8.14
CA VAL A 134 12.68 -0.74 6.80
C VAL A 134 11.21 -0.37 6.70
N VAL A 135 10.84 0.42 5.70
CA VAL A 135 9.44 0.65 5.36
C VAL A 135 9.10 -0.22 4.16
N THR A 136 8.03 -1.00 4.28
CA THR A 136 7.46 -1.76 3.16
C THR A 136 6.05 -1.25 2.87
N ASP A 137 5.76 -1.01 1.61
CA ASP A 137 4.45 -0.55 1.17
C ASP A 137 3.66 -1.69 0.54
N ALA A 138 2.41 -1.84 0.95
CA ALA A 138 1.40 -2.59 0.22
C ALA A 138 0.46 -1.59 -0.46
N ILE A 139 0.35 -1.69 -1.79
CA ILE A 139 -0.43 -0.78 -2.63
C ILE A 139 -1.70 -1.49 -3.08
N TYR A 140 -2.86 -0.89 -2.79
CA TYR A 140 -4.17 -1.39 -3.17
C TYR A 140 -4.84 -0.36 -4.08
N PRO A 141 -4.98 -0.63 -5.39
CA PRO A 141 -5.60 0.31 -6.32
C PRO A 141 -7.06 0.57 -5.95
N LEU A 142 -7.44 1.84 -5.79
CA LEU A 142 -8.83 2.21 -5.52
C LEU A 142 -9.80 1.80 -6.63
N PRO A 143 -9.44 1.87 -7.93
CA PRO A 143 -10.33 1.40 -9.00
C PRO A 143 -10.67 -0.09 -8.87
N ASP A 144 -9.70 -0.88 -8.41
CA ASP A 144 -9.89 -2.30 -8.15
C ASP A 144 -10.86 -2.52 -6.98
N LEU A 145 -10.59 -1.88 -5.83
CA LEU A 145 -11.44 -1.97 -4.63
C LEU A 145 -12.88 -1.49 -4.87
N ARG A 146 -13.05 -0.40 -5.63
CA ARG A 146 -14.36 0.15 -6.01
C ARG A 146 -15.11 -0.82 -6.93
N ALA A 147 -14.42 -1.37 -7.95
CA ALA A 147 -15.00 -2.36 -8.85
C ALA A 147 -15.45 -3.60 -8.10
N GLN A 148 -14.61 -4.17 -7.23
CA GLN A 148 -14.96 -5.32 -6.39
C GLN A 148 -16.23 -5.06 -5.57
N LYS A 149 -16.34 -3.88 -4.93
CA LYS A 149 -17.53 -3.54 -4.14
C LYS A 149 -18.81 -3.45 -4.97
N MET A 150 -18.72 -2.84 -6.16
CA MET A 150 -19.86 -2.74 -7.08
C MET A 150 -20.24 -4.10 -7.67
N ILE A 151 -19.27 -4.99 -7.89
CA ILE A 151 -19.49 -6.37 -8.34
C ILE A 151 -20.27 -7.18 -7.31
N GLU A 152 -20.01 -7.01 -6.01
CA GLU A 152 -20.81 -7.68 -4.96
C GLU A 152 -22.30 -7.28 -5.05
N GLU A 153 -22.57 -5.98 -5.15
CA GLU A 153 -23.95 -5.46 -5.27
C GLU A 153 -24.61 -5.92 -6.58
N ALA A 154 -23.88 -5.87 -7.69
CA ALA A 154 -24.36 -6.32 -9.00
C ALA A 154 -24.67 -7.83 -9.00
N GLN A 155 -23.85 -8.63 -8.32
CA GLN A 155 -24.10 -10.06 -8.17
C GLN A 155 -25.40 -10.31 -7.39
N ASP A 156 -25.58 -9.67 -6.24
CA ASP A 156 -26.78 -9.82 -5.41
C ASP A 156 -28.06 -9.47 -6.19
N LEU A 157 -28.02 -8.39 -6.98
CA LEU A 157 -29.11 -8.00 -7.87
C LEU A 157 -29.35 -9.06 -8.95
N SER A 158 -28.31 -9.51 -9.65
CA SER A 158 -28.45 -10.50 -10.74
C SER A 158 -29.05 -11.84 -10.30
N GLU A 159 -28.86 -12.23 -9.04
CA GLU A 159 -29.42 -13.46 -8.48
C GLU A 159 -30.90 -13.31 -8.04
N ASN A 160 -31.41 -12.08 -7.95
CA ASN A 160 -32.80 -11.81 -7.63
C ASN A 160 -33.70 -12.00 -8.88
N ALA A 161 -34.41 -13.13 -8.93
CA ALA A 161 -35.36 -13.46 -10.01
C ALA A 161 -36.64 -12.61 -10.04
N LYS A 162 -36.83 -11.70 -9.07
CA LYS A 162 -37.97 -10.79 -8.98
C LYS A 162 -37.52 -9.33 -8.98
N ARG A 163 -36.39 -9.02 -9.65
CA ARG A 163 -35.90 -7.65 -9.76
C ARG A 163 -36.97 -6.71 -10.30
N THR A 164 -37.11 -5.54 -9.68
CA THR A 164 -37.92 -4.45 -10.22
C THR A 164 -37.20 -3.79 -11.40
N ASP A 165 -37.92 -2.94 -12.13
CA ASP A 165 -37.33 -2.12 -13.19
C ASP A 165 -36.22 -1.21 -12.62
N GLU A 166 -36.38 -0.67 -11.41
CA GLU A 166 -35.35 0.15 -10.75
C GLU A 166 -34.10 -0.69 -10.39
N GLU A 167 -34.29 -1.94 -9.96
CA GLU A 167 -33.18 -2.86 -9.68
C GLU A 167 -32.44 -3.28 -10.95
N ASN A 168 -33.15 -3.36 -12.09
CA ASN A 168 -32.52 -3.59 -13.40
C ASN A 168 -31.69 -2.39 -13.84
N GLU A 169 -32.25 -1.18 -13.75
CA GLU A 169 -31.50 0.06 -14.04
C GLU A 169 -30.25 0.19 -13.14
N ARG A 170 -30.38 -0.14 -11.86
CA ARG A 170 -29.25 -0.13 -10.91
C ARG A 170 -28.18 -1.15 -11.29
N LEU A 171 -28.54 -2.35 -11.71
CA LEU A 171 -27.57 -3.35 -12.18
C LEU A 171 -26.82 -2.85 -13.41
N GLU A 172 -27.52 -2.28 -14.38
CA GLU A 172 -26.90 -1.72 -15.59
C GLU A 172 -25.93 -0.58 -15.26
N GLU A 173 -26.31 0.30 -14.33
CA GLU A 173 -25.45 1.38 -13.83
C GLU A 173 -24.19 0.83 -13.17
N LEU A 174 -24.33 -0.14 -12.25
CA LEU A 174 -23.20 -0.78 -11.58
C LEU A 174 -22.22 -1.41 -12.59
N LEU A 175 -22.71 -2.14 -13.58
CA LEU A 175 -21.85 -2.76 -14.60
C LEU A 175 -21.11 -1.70 -15.44
N LYS A 176 -21.77 -0.58 -15.75
CA LYS A 176 -21.15 0.57 -16.42
C LYS A 176 -20.09 1.25 -15.54
N GLU A 177 -20.34 1.41 -14.25
CA GLU A 177 -19.38 1.97 -13.31
C GLU A 177 -18.17 1.05 -13.11
N VAL A 178 -18.37 -0.27 -12.99
CA VAL A 178 -17.30 -1.28 -12.93
C VAL A 178 -16.41 -1.18 -14.18
N ARG A 179 -17.01 -1.13 -15.37
CA ARG A 179 -16.27 -0.90 -16.62
C ARG A 179 -15.44 0.38 -16.56
N SER A 180 -16.01 1.46 -16.05
CA SER A 180 -15.33 2.74 -15.93
C SER A 180 -14.13 2.66 -14.98
N GLN A 181 -14.26 1.95 -13.84
CA GLN A 181 -13.15 1.70 -12.92
C GLN A 181 -12.05 0.83 -13.55
N VAL A 182 -12.40 -0.18 -14.35
CA VAL A 182 -11.41 -1.00 -15.09
C VAL A 182 -10.64 -0.15 -16.09
N GLU A 183 -11.32 0.69 -16.88
CA GLU A 183 -10.66 1.59 -17.84
C GLU A 183 -9.77 2.62 -17.13
N PHE A 184 -10.24 3.18 -16.01
CA PHE A 184 -9.50 4.11 -15.19
C PHE A 184 -8.24 3.48 -14.58
N GLY A 185 -8.37 2.30 -13.98
CA GLY A 185 -7.24 1.54 -13.44
C GLY A 185 -6.23 1.15 -14.51
N ARG A 186 -6.69 0.81 -15.74
CA ARG A 186 -5.81 0.56 -16.89
C ARG A 186 -5.02 1.82 -17.27
N LYS A 187 -5.66 2.98 -17.31
CA LYS A 187 -5.00 4.25 -17.67
C LYS A 187 -3.96 4.69 -16.65
N LEU A 188 -4.22 4.44 -15.37
CA LEU A 188 -3.26 4.66 -14.29
C LEU A 188 -2.17 3.58 -14.19
N GLY A 189 -2.26 2.51 -14.99
CA GLY A 189 -1.25 1.45 -15.04
C GLY A 189 -1.39 0.36 -13.98
N TYR A 190 -2.52 0.31 -13.26
CA TYR A 190 -2.80 -0.75 -12.27
C TYR A 190 -3.22 -2.08 -12.90
N PHE A 191 -3.80 -2.03 -14.11
CA PHE A 191 -4.17 -3.22 -14.87
C PHE A 191 -3.32 -3.31 -16.14
N SER A 192 -2.77 -4.50 -16.38
CA SER A 192 -2.19 -4.81 -17.69
C SER A 192 -3.29 -4.73 -18.76
N LYS A 193 -2.87 -4.50 -20.01
CA LYS A 193 -3.80 -4.44 -21.14
C LYS A 193 -4.66 -5.72 -21.22
N ASP A 194 -4.02 -6.89 -21.15
CA ASP A 194 -4.69 -8.18 -21.26
C ASP A 194 -5.65 -8.45 -20.08
N LYS A 195 -5.27 -8.05 -18.86
CA LYS A 195 -6.15 -8.16 -17.68
C LYS A 195 -7.37 -7.25 -17.83
N ALA A 196 -7.16 -6.01 -18.26
CA ALA A 196 -8.25 -5.07 -18.48
C ALA A 196 -9.20 -5.54 -19.60
N GLU A 197 -8.67 -6.06 -20.72
CA GLU A 197 -9.50 -6.63 -21.79
C GLU A 197 -10.33 -7.82 -21.28
N SER A 198 -9.71 -8.75 -20.54
CA SER A 198 -10.41 -9.89 -19.95
C SER A 198 -11.54 -9.48 -18.99
N LEU A 199 -11.31 -8.44 -18.18
CA LEU A 199 -12.31 -7.89 -17.28
C LEU A 199 -13.47 -7.24 -18.06
N LEU A 200 -13.16 -6.45 -19.08
CA LEU A 200 -14.17 -5.78 -19.91
C LEU A 200 -15.03 -6.76 -20.71
N ASP A 201 -14.43 -7.82 -21.25
CA ASP A 201 -15.13 -8.87 -21.97
C ASP A 201 -16.11 -9.61 -21.03
N GLU A 202 -15.67 -9.96 -19.83
CA GLU A 202 -16.55 -10.63 -18.87
C GLU A 202 -17.69 -9.73 -18.37
N ILE A 203 -17.43 -8.42 -18.21
CA ILE A 203 -18.49 -7.45 -17.89
C ILE A 203 -19.51 -7.41 -19.03
N ALA A 204 -19.08 -7.41 -20.30
CA ALA A 204 -19.98 -7.43 -21.45
C ALA A 204 -20.81 -8.73 -21.50
N ASP A 205 -20.20 -9.87 -21.24
CA ASP A 205 -20.90 -11.17 -21.15
C ASP A 205 -21.97 -11.16 -20.05
N ILE A 206 -21.69 -10.55 -18.90
CA ILE A 206 -22.65 -10.40 -17.80
C ILE A 206 -23.78 -9.44 -18.19
N GLN A 207 -23.47 -8.33 -18.87
CA GLN A 207 -24.48 -7.41 -19.38
C GLN A 207 -25.44 -8.11 -20.34
N GLU A 208 -24.95 -8.99 -21.22
CA GLU A 208 -25.80 -9.80 -22.10
C GLU A 208 -26.68 -10.78 -21.32
N LYS A 209 -26.10 -11.55 -20.37
CA LYS A 209 -26.82 -12.54 -19.55
C LYS A 209 -27.84 -11.96 -18.59
N THR A 210 -27.71 -10.68 -18.25
CA THR A 210 -28.61 -9.97 -17.34
C THR A 210 -29.57 -9.05 -18.07
N GLY A 211 -29.39 -8.92 -19.39
CA GLY A 211 -30.28 -8.21 -20.28
C GLY A 211 -31.69 -8.76 -20.24
N ASP A 212 -32.66 -7.93 -20.62
CA ASP A 212 -34.10 -8.26 -20.62
C ASP A 212 -34.64 -8.76 -19.25
N GLY A 213 -33.93 -8.45 -18.15
CA GLY A 213 -34.31 -8.83 -16.78
C GLY A 213 -33.95 -10.27 -16.41
N GLU A 214 -33.10 -10.95 -17.18
CA GLU A 214 -32.66 -12.31 -16.90
C GLU A 214 -31.83 -12.39 -15.61
N SER A 215 -32.13 -13.37 -14.76
CA SER A 215 -31.47 -13.60 -13.46
C SER A 215 -30.78 -14.95 -13.41
N GLY A 216 -29.64 -15.04 -12.73
CA GLY A 216 -28.95 -16.32 -12.58
C GLY A 216 -27.79 -16.29 -11.59
N LYS A 217 -27.47 -17.47 -11.07
CA LYS A 217 -26.33 -17.66 -10.15
C LYS A 217 -25.05 -17.93 -10.93
N GLY A 218 -23.93 -17.47 -10.37
CA GLY A 218 -22.61 -17.73 -10.90
C GLY A 218 -22.25 -16.91 -12.15
N PHE A 219 -23.09 -15.93 -12.52
CA PHE A 219 -22.77 -15.00 -13.63
C PHE A 219 -21.47 -14.24 -13.38
N PHE A 220 -21.15 -13.95 -12.12
CA PHE A 220 -19.98 -13.18 -11.71
C PHE A 220 -18.77 -14.03 -11.30
N ASP A 221 -18.87 -15.37 -11.28
CA ASP A 221 -17.81 -16.23 -10.73
C ASP A 221 -16.49 -16.07 -11.48
N LYS A 222 -16.56 -16.02 -12.82
CA LYS A 222 -15.38 -15.79 -13.66
C LYS A 222 -14.83 -14.37 -13.48
N LEU A 223 -15.69 -13.36 -13.43
CA LEU A 223 -15.27 -11.97 -13.22
C LEU A 223 -14.52 -11.82 -11.89
N LYS A 224 -15.07 -12.36 -10.79
CA LYS A 224 -14.45 -12.31 -9.47
C LYS A 224 -13.11 -13.02 -9.44
N GLY A 225 -12.96 -14.12 -10.17
CA GLY A 225 -11.68 -14.83 -10.30
C GLY A 225 -10.58 -14.05 -11.04
N LEU A 226 -10.92 -12.97 -11.75
CA LEU A 226 -9.95 -12.08 -12.41
C LEU A 226 -9.46 -10.95 -11.49
N PHE A 227 -10.15 -10.70 -10.38
CA PHE A 227 -9.72 -9.77 -9.33
C PHE A 227 -8.85 -10.50 -8.31
N ASP A 228 -7.86 -9.81 -7.77
CA ASP A 228 -6.99 -10.32 -6.72
C ASP A 228 -7.63 -9.96 -5.36
N TRP A 229 -8.60 -10.79 -4.92
CA TRP A 229 -9.30 -10.64 -3.63
C TRP A 229 -8.44 -11.05 -2.42
#